data_AF-A0A3A6MI42-F1
#
_entry.id   AF-A0A3A6MI42-F1
#
_cell.length_a   1.000
_cell.length_b   1.000
_cell.length_c   1.000
_cell.angle_alpha   90.00
_cell.angle_beta   90.00
_cell.angle_gamma   90.00
#
_symmetry.space_group_name_H-M   'P 1'
#
loop_
_entity.id
_entity.type
_entity.pdbx_description
1 polymer ?
#
loop_
_entity_poly.entity_id
_entity_poly.type
_entity_poly.pdbx_seq_one_letter_code
_entity_poly.pdbx_strand_id
1 'polypeptide(L)'
;MELESILLPGVEAKRPIVIAGPCSAETEEQVMDTAKQLAAKGQKIYRAGIWKPRTKPGGFEGIGVEGLAWLKEVKKETGMYVSTEVATAKHVYECLKAGIDILWVGARTTANPFAVQEIADALKGVDIPVLVKNPVNPDLELWIGALERINNAGLKRLGAIHRGFSSYDKKIYRNLPQWHIPIELRRRIPNLPIFCDPSHIGGKRELVAPLCQQAMDLNFDGLIVESHCNPDCAWSDASQQVTPDVLDYILNLLVIRTETQSTESLAQLRKQIDECDDNIIQELAKRMRVAREIGTYKKEHGITVLQAGRYNEILEKRGAQGEQCGMDSEFMKKIFEAIHEESVRQQMEIINK
;
A
#
# COMPACT_ATOMS: atom_id res chain seq x y z
N MET A 1 -1.55 -8.25 17.25
CA MET A 1 -0.11 -7.93 17.21
C MET A 1 0.20 -6.89 18.28
N GLU A 2 1.30 -7.07 19.01
CA GLU A 2 1.83 -6.04 19.91
C GLU A 2 2.79 -5.14 19.11
N LEU A 3 2.55 -3.82 19.11
CA LEU A 3 3.30 -2.87 18.30
C LEU A 3 3.92 -1.77 19.14
N GLU A 4 5.15 -1.39 18.79
CA GLU A 4 5.92 -0.29 19.36
C GLU A 4 6.32 0.69 18.26
N SER A 5 6.72 1.90 18.65
CA SER A 5 7.10 2.95 17.71
C SER A 5 8.32 2.56 16.87
N ILE A 6 8.21 2.72 15.56
CA ILE A 6 9.35 2.58 14.63
C ILE A 6 10.30 3.78 14.66
N LEU A 7 9.94 4.87 15.35
CA LEU A 7 10.76 6.09 15.40
C LEU A 7 12.13 5.80 16.00
N LEU A 8 13.17 6.29 15.36
CA LEU A 8 14.54 6.22 15.84
C LEU A 8 14.87 7.48 16.66
N PRO A 9 15.84 7.41 17.58
CA PRO A 9 16.25 8.57 18.38
C PRO A 9 16.57 9.79 17.50
N GLY A 10 16.08 10.97 17.86
CA GLY A 10 16.32 12.19 17.06
C GLY A 10 15.56 12.28 15.73
N VAL A 11 14.72 11.29 15.38
CA VAL A 11 13.71 11.43 14.32
C VAL A 11 12.45 12.01 14.94
N GLU A 12 12.04 13.20 14.49
CA GLU A 12 10.81 13.83 14.94
C GLU A 12 9.59 12.99 14.57
N ALA A 13 8.60 12.94 15.47
CA ALA A 13 7.29 12.35 15.20
C ALA A 13 6.43 13.27 14.29
N LYS A 14 7.03 13.76 13.19
CA LYS A 14 6.39 14.64 12.21
C LYS A 14 5.95 13.81 11.00
N ARG A 15 4.75 14.11 10.51
CA ARG A 15 4.16 13.45 9.35
C ARG A 15 4.37 14.30 8.08
N PRO A 16 4.85 13.71 6.97
CA PRO A 16 5.28 12.31 6.82
C PRO A 16 6.68 12.06 7.41
N ILE A 17 6.88 10.85 7.95
CA ILE A 17 8.24 10.30 8.09
C ILE A 17 8.74 9.94 6.69
N VAL A 18 9.92 10.40 6.31
CA VAL A 18 10.47 10.18 4.96
C VAL A 18 11.69 9.27 5.01
N ILE A 19 11.64 8.22 4.19
CA ILE A 19 12.74 7.29 3.93
C ILE A 19 13.14 7.49 2.47
N ALA A 20 14.32 8.06 2.22
CA ALA A 20 14.72 8.49 0.88
C ALA A 20 16.13 8.01 0.51
N GLY A 21 16.35 7.80 -0.79
CA GLY A 21 17.62 7.35 -1.32
C GLY A 21 17.45 6.47 -2.54
N PRO A 22 18.54 6.01 -3.16
CA PRO A 22 18.51 5.47 -4.50
C PRO A 22 17.84 4.09 -4.54
N CYS A 23 17.34 3.72 -5.72
CA CYS A 23 16.85 2.36 -5.95
C CYS A 23 17.94 1.34 -5.61
N SER A 24 19.10 1.42 -6.26
CA SER A 24 20.26 0.58 -5.93
C SER A 24 21.40 1.39 -5.36
N ALA A 25 22.23 0.76 -4.53
CA ALA A 25 23.60 1.24 -4.34
C ALA A 25 24.42 0.85 -5.57
N GLU A 26 24.85 1.83 -6.36
CA GLU A 26 25.52 1.62 -7.65
C GLU A 26 27.04 1.76 -7.51
N THR A 27 27.47 2.90 -6.96
CA THR A 27 28.86 3.18 -6.58
C THR A 27 28.89 3.89 -5.24
N GLU A 28 30.04 3.85 -4.55
CA GLU A 28 30.23 4.59 -3.31
C GLU A 28 30.02 6.10 -3.51
N GLU A 29 30.55 6.66 -4.59
CA GLU A 29 30.37 8.08 -4.95
C GLU A 29 28.90 8.44 -5.11
N GLN A 30 28.13 7.64 -5.87
CA GLN A 30 26.70 7.84 -6.08
C GLN A 30 25.92 7.81 -4.76
N VAL A 31 26.23 6.83 -3.91
CA VAL A 31 25.59 6.67 -2.60
C VAL A 31 25.89 7.87 -1.70
N MET A 32 27.16 8.26 -1.59
CA MET A 32 27.59 9.36 -0.73
C MET A 32 27.09 10.72 -1.20
N ASP A 33 27.12 10.98 -2.51
CA ASP A 33 26.61 12.24 -3.08
C ASP A 33 25.09 12.37 -2.85
N THR A 34 24.33 11.31 -3.16
CA THR A 34 22.88 11.29 -2.91
C THR A 34 22.57 11.49 -1.43
N ALA A 35 23.28 10.80 -0.53
CA ALA A 35 23.08 10.92 0.91
C ALA A 35 23.40 12.33 1.44
N LYS A 36 24.52 12.93 1.02
CA LYS A 36 24.90 14.29 1.43
C LYS A 36 23.86 15.33 1.01
N GLN A 37 23.35 15.23 -0.22
CA GLN A 37 22.31 16.13 -0.72
C GLN A 37 20.98 15.96 0.05
N LEU A 38 20.58 14.73 0.37
CA LEU A 38 19.39 14.46 1.18
C LEU A 38 19.56 14.96 2.64
N ALA A 39 20.72 14.71 3.25
CA ALA A 39 21.02 15.16 4.60
C ALA A 39 21.02 16.70 4.71
N ALA A 40 21.56 17.39 3.71
CA ALA A 40 21.53 18.85 3.63
C ALA A 40 20.09 19.42 3.59
N LYS A 41 19.11 18.60 3.18
CA LYS A 41 17.67 18.91 3.14
C LYS A 41 16.92 18.42 4.38
N GLY A 42 17.65 18.06 5.43
CA GLY A 42 17.09 17.63 6.71
C GLY A 42 16.53 16.21 6.73
N GLN A 43 16.71 15.41 5.67
CA GLN A 43 16.29 14.01 5.66
C GLN A 43 17.10 13.21 6.70
N LYS A 44 16.43 12.28 7.41
CA LYS A 44 17.02 11.54 8.54
C LYS A 44 17.20 10.05 8.28
N ILE A 45 16.49 9.49 7.31
CA ILE A 45 16.53 8.04 7.02
C ILE A 45 16.88 7.83 5.55
N TYR A 46 18.04 7.23 5.34
CA TYR A 46 18.58 6.90 4.03
C TYR A 46 18.25 5.45 3.65
N ARG A 47 17.82 5.22 2.41
CA ARG A 47 17.56 3.87 1.88
C ARG A 47 18.40 3.57 0.64
N ALA A 48 18.94 2.36 0.55
CA ALA A 48 19.48 1.86 -0.72
C ALA A 48 19.30 0.35 -0.81
N GLY A 49 18.93 -0.16 -2.00
CA GLY A 49 18.89 -1.60 -2.23
C GLY A 49 20.27 -2.11 -2.62
N ILE A 50 20.89 -2.92 -1.78
CA ILE A 50 22.20 -3.52 -2.07
C ILE A 50 22.09 -4.92 -2.69
N TRP A 51 20.94 -5.59 -2.52
CA TRP A 51 20.57 -6.81 -3.23
C TRP A 51 19.34 -6.53 -4.09
N LYS A 52 19.37 -6.94 -5.36
CA LYS A 52 18.28 -6.74 -6.31
C LYS A 52 17.69 -8.06 -6.82
N PRO A 53 16.44 -8.39 -6.46
CA PRO A 53 15.76 -9.53 -7.08
C PRO A 53 15.40 -9.17 -8.53
N ARG A 54 16.24 -9.57 -9.49
CA ARG A 54 16.00 -9.31 -10.92
C ARG A 54 15.08 -10.39 -11.51
N THR A 55 14.10 -9.95 -12.29
CA THR A 55 13.19 -10.86 -13.00
C THR A 55 13.88 -11.64 -14.10
N LYS A 56 14.89 -11.04 -14.75
CA LYS A 56 15.73 -11.69 -15.76
C LYS A 56 17.17 -11.76 -15.23
N PRO A 57 17.84 -12.90 -15.33
CA PRO A 57 19.28 -13.00 -15.07
C PRO A 57 20.09 -12.05 -15.96
N GLY A 58 21.27 -11.63 -15.48
CA GLY A 58 22.22 -10.82 -16.26
C GLY A 58 22.01 -9.29 -16.19
N GLY A 59 21.00 -8.81 -15.46
CA GLY A 59 20.93 -7.41 -15.05
C GLY A 59 21.76 -7.16 -13.78
N PHE A 60 22.03 -5.89 -13.45
CA PHE A 60 22.66 -5.53 -12.16
C PHE A 60 21.90 -6.14 -10.97
N GLU A 61 22.56 -7.01 -10.22
CA GLU A 61 22.00 -7.77 -9.09
C GLU A 61 22.18 -7.07 -7.74
N GLY A 62 22.74 -5.86 -7.77
CA GLY A 62 23.17 -5.12 -6.59
C GLY A 62 24.61 -5.46 -6.20
N ILE A 63 25.25 -4.56 -5.47
CA ILE A 63 26.64 -4.70 -5.03
C ILE A 63 26.81 -5.75 -3.91
N GLY A 64 25.72 -6.18 -3.29
CA GLY A 64 25.72 -7.15 -2.20
C GLY A 64 26.31 -6.61 -0.90
N VAL A 65 27.03 -7.48 -0.18
CA VAL A 65 27.55 -7.19 1.18
C VAL A 65 28.50 -5.99 1.19
N GLU A 66 29.23 -5.74 0.10
CA GLU A 66 30.15 -4.59 -0.01
C GLU A 66 29.42 -3.25 0.17
N GLY A 67 28.17 -3.16 -0.28
CA GLY A 67 27.34 -1.96 -0.12
C GLY A 67 26.99 -1.63 1.34
N LEU A 68 27.08 -2.60 2.26
CA LEU A 68 26.90 -2.34 3.69
C LEU A 68 28.00 -1.43 4.25
N ALA A 69 29.22 -1.50 3.71
CA ALA A 69 30.29 -0.60 4.10
C ALA A 69 29.97 0.85 3.70
N TRP A 70 29.40 1.05 2.51
CA TRP A 70 28.99 2.38 2.04
C TRP A 70 27.84 2.95 2.89
N LEU A 71 26.87 2.13 3.28
CA LEU A 71 25.80 2.56 4.20
C LEU A 71 26.34 2.95 5.58
N LYS A 72 27.32 2.22 6.11
CA LYS A 72 28.01 2.64 7.34
C LYS A 72 28.66 4.01 7.18
N GLU A 73 29.30 4.26 6.05
CA GLU A 73 29.95 5.55 5.78
C GLU A 73 28.92 6.68 5.62
N VAL A 74 27.79 6.43 4.97
CA VAL A 74 26.65 7.37 4.93
C VAL A 74 26.25 7.78 6.35
N LYS A 75 26.03 6.81 7.24
CA LYS A 75 25.64 7.09 8.62
C LYS A 75 26.70 7.91 9.36
N LYS A 76 27.97 7.55 9.20
CA LYS A 76 29.11 8.25 9.82
C LYS A 76 29.23 9.70 9.35
N GLU A 77 29.14 9.95 8.04
CA GLU A 77 29.41 11.26 7.45
C GLU A 77 28.19 12.20 7.50
N THR A 78 26.97 11.67 7.46
CA THR A 78 25.74 12.48 7.38
C THR A 78 24.94 12.49 8.68
N GLY A 79 25.18 11.53 9.59
CA GLY A 79 24.35 11.30 10.76
C GLY A 79 22.96 10.72 10.45
N MET A 80 22.66 10.38 9.19
CA MET A 80 21.41 9.73 8.83
C MET A 80 21.40 8.27 9.32
N TYR A 81 20.21 7.79 9.67
CA TYR A 81 19.96 6.36 9.84
C TYR A 81 19.92 5.67 8.48
N VAL A 82 20.39 4.42 8.41
CA VAL A 82 20.46 3.69 7.14
C VAL A 82 19.55 2.48 7.12
N SER A 83 18.99 2.22 5.95
CA SER A 83 18.03 1.14 5.72
C SER A 83 18.30 0.40 4.41
N THR A 84 18.04 -0.90 4.39
CA THR A 84 18.17 -1.74 3.18
C THR A 84 17.12 -2.87 3.13
N GLU A 85 16.90 -3.42 1.94
CA GLU A 85 16.06 -4.60 1.71
C GLU A 85 16.73 -5.87 2.22
N VAL A 86 15.96 -6.76 2.83
CA VAL A 86 16.36 -8.15 3.12
C VAL A 86 15.40 -9.13 2.46
N ALA A 87 15.94 -10.27 2.00
CA ALA A 87 15.17 -11.29 1.29
C ALA A 87 15.48 -12.72 1.76
N THR A 88 16.53 -12.91 2.57
CA THR A 88 16.98 -14.20 3.11
C THR A 88 17.52 -14.00 4.52
N ALA A 89 17.69 -15.07 5.30
CA ALA A 89 18.33 -14.99 6.62
C ALA A 89 19.77 -14.45 6.53
N LYS A 90 20.52 -14.81 5.48
CA LYS A 90 21.89 -14.29 5.28
C LYS A 90 21.91 -12.76 5.17
N HIS A 91 20.95 -12.17 4.45
CA HIS A 91 20.87 -10.71 4.34
C HIS A 91 20.63 -10.06 5.71
N VAL A 92 19.74 -10.66 6.51
CA VAL A 92 19.47 -10.21 7.89
C VAL A 92 20.76 -10.22 8.70
N TYR A 93 21.46 -11.36 8.78
CA TYR A 93 22.68 -11.48 9.58
C TYR A 93 23.77 -10.47 9.19
N GLU A 94 24.00 -10.26 7.88
CA GLU A 94 24.97 -9.28 7.41
C GLU A 94 24.54 -7.84 7.76
N CYS A 95 23.25 -7.51 7.65
CA CYS A 95 22.74 -6.18 8.03
C CYS A 95 22.88 -5.92 9.54
N LEU A 96 22.59 -6.92 10.38
CA LEU A 96 22.74 -6.82 11.83
C LEU A 96 24.20 -6.65 12.23
N LYS A 97 25.11 -7.44 11.64
CA LYS A 97 26.56 -7.30 11.81
C LYS A 97 27.06 -5.93 11.33
N ALA A 98 26.41 -5.37 10.31
CA ALA A 98 26.73 -4.05 9.79
C ALA A 98 26.11 -2.89 10.60
N GLY A 99 25.21 -3.16 11.55
CA GLY A 99 24.55 -2.10 12.32
C GLY A 99 23.62 -1.24 11.46
N ILE A 100 22.94 -1.85 10.48
CA ILE A 100 21.83 -1.21 9.75
C ILE A 100 20.69 -0.90 10.73
N ASP A 101 20.03 0.25 10.55
CA ASP A 101 19.07 0.76 11.52
C ASP A 101 17.63 0.34 11.25
N ILE A 102 17.26 0.12 9.99
CA ILE A 102 15.92 -0.31 9.58
C ILE A 102 16.04 -1.33 8.45
N LEU A 103 15.26 -2.40 8.53
CA LEU A 103 15.15 -3.36 7.43
C LEU A 103 13.80 -3.23 6.76
N TRP A 104 13.74 -3.49 5.45
CA TRP A 104 12.45 -3.77 4.82
C TRP A 104 12.43 -5.10 4.08
N VAL A 105 11.26 -5.73 4.08
CA VAL A 105 10.99 -6.95 3.31
C VAL A 105 10.34 -6.53 2.00
N GLY A 106 10.93 -6.93 0.87
CA GLY A 106 10.45 -6.59 -0.46
C GLY A 106 9.15 -7.32 -0.84
N ALA A 107 8.39 -6.73 -1.77
CA ALA A 107 7.05 -7.23 -2.17
C ALA A 107 7.05 -8.67 -2.70
N ARG A 108 8.11 -9.09 -3.38
CA ARG A 108 8.24 -10.48 -3.88
C ARG A 108 8.53 -11.46 -2.75
N THR A 109 9.31 -11.03 -1.76
CA THR A 109 9.60 -11.82 -0.56
C THR A 109 8.35 -11.97 0.30
N THR A 110 7.58 -10.89 0.50
CA THR A 110 6.29 -10.93 1.21
C THR A 110 5.33 -11.95 0.62
N ALA A 111 5.34 -12.13 -0.70
CA ALA A 111 4.49 -13.11 -1.39
C ALA A 111 4.88 -14.58 -1.11
N ASN A 112 6.00 -14.84 -0.43
CA ASN A 112 6.47 -16.17 -0.08
C ASN A 112 6.52 -16.35 1.45
N PRO A 113 5.52 -17.04 2.06
CA PRO A 113 5.48 -17.26 3.50
C PRO A 113 6.71 -17.98 4.08
N PHE A 114 7.35 -18.87 3.31
CA PHE A 114 8.57 -19.56 3.77
C PHE A 114 9.75 -18.59 3.88
N ALA A 115 9.92 -17.70 2.89
CA ALA A 115 10.98 -16.69 2.93
C ALA A 115 10.76 -15.68 4.06
N VAL A 116 9.51 -15.26 4.31
CA VAL A 116 9.20 -14.38 5.45
C VAL A 116 9.44 -15.10 6.78
N GLN A 117 9.11 -16.38 6.88
CA GLN A 117 9.39 -17.18 8.08
C GLN A 117 10.91 -17.27 8.35
N GLU A 118 11.70 -17.53 7.31
CA GLU A 118 13.18 -17.57 7.41
C GLU A 118 13.76 -16.23 7.91
N ILE A 119 13.25 -15.11 7.39
CA ILE A 119 13.63 -13.76 7.83
C ILE A 119 13.22 -13.53 9.29
N ALA A 120 12.00 -13.90 9.67
CA ALA A 120 11.49 -13.74 11.03
C ALA A 120 12.34 -14.54 12.03
N ASP A 121 12.70 -15.77 11.70
CA ASP A 121 13.55 -16.61 12.55
C ASP A 121 14.96 -16.02 12.74
N ALA A 122 15.53 -15.41 11.68
CA ALA A 122 16.83 -14.73 11.76
C ALA A 122 16.82 -13.43 12.58
N LEU A 123 15.64 -12.83 12.80
CA LEU A 123 15.47 -11.60 13.58
C LEU A 123 15.18 -11.85 15.07
N LYS A 124 14.97 -13.10 15.49
CA LYS A 124 14.65 -13.42 16.90
C LYS A 124 15.68 -12.87 17.86
N GLY A 125 15.20 -12.22 18.92
CA GLY A 125 16.06 -11.63 19.97
C GLY A 125 16.73 -10.31 19.59
N VAL A 126 16.37 -9.72 18.44
CA VAL A 126 16.82 -8.41 18.00
C VAL A 126 15.71 -7.39 18.18
N ASP A 127 16.05 -6.14 18.49
CA ASP A 127 15.13 -5.01 18.47
C ASP A 127 15.53 -4.01 17.37
N ILE A 128 14.96 -4.19 16.18
CA ILE A 128 15.18 -3.35 15.01
C ILE A 128 13.86 -3.08 14.30
N PRO A 129 13.59 -1.85 13.82
CA PRO A 129 12.43 -1.60 12.99
C PRO A 129 12.42 -2.42 11.70
N VAL A 130 11.30 -3.08 11.41
CA VAL A 130 11.09 -3.86 10.18
C VAL A 130 9.85 -3.39 9.45
N LEU A 131 10.02 -2.97 8.20
CA LEU A 131 8.94 -2.53 7.33
C LEU A 131 8.61 -3.61 6.28
N VAL A 132 7.35 -4.00 6.14
CA VAL A 132 6.94 -5.06 5.19
C VAL A 132 6.18 -4.45 4.03
N LYS A 133 6.73 -4.55 2.81
CA LYS A 133 6.01 -4.17 1.58
C LYS A 133 4.83 -5.09 1.34
N ASN A 134 3.71 -4.57 0.84
CA ASN A 134 2.59 -5.43 0.41
C ASN A 134 3.05 -6.46 -0.64
N PRO A 135 2.45 -7.66 -0.66
CA PRO A 135 2.76 -8.64 -1.69
C PRO A 135 2.44 -8.10 -3.08
N VAL A 136 3.08 -8.68 -4.10
CA VAL A 136 2.87 -8.26 -5.51
C VAL A 136 1.44 -8.47 -6.00
N ASN A 137 0.72 -9.42 -5.41
CA ASN A 137 -0.70 -9.70 -5.63
C ASN A 137 -1.58 -9.01 -4.56
N PRO A 138 -2.81 -8.61 -4.90
CA PRO A 138 -3.72 -7.90 -3.99
C PRO A 138 -4.34 -8.81 -2.94
N ASP A 139 -3.50 -9.31 -2.04
CA ASP A 139 -3.87 -10.21 -0.96
C ASP A 139 -3.53 -9.60 0.39
N LEU A 140 -4.57 -9.14 1.10
CA LEU A 140 -4.46 -8.52 2.41
C LEU A 140 -4.05 -9.55 3.48
N GLU A 141 -4.59 -10.77 3.43
CA GLU A 141 -4.30 -11.80 4.43
C GLU A 141 -2.84 -12.22 4.36
N LEU A 142 -2.28 -12.32 3.14
CA LEU A 142 -0.87 -12.61 2.95
C LEU A 142 0.02 -11.48 3.51
N TRP A 143 -0.40 -10.22 3.39
CA TRP A 143 0.34 -9.09 3.96
C TRP A 143 0.28 -9.09 5.50
N ILE A 144 -0.90 -9.32 6.08
CA ILE A 144 -1.10 -9.45 7.53
C ILE A 144 -0.28 -10.62 8.07
N GLY A 145 -0.36 -11.79 7.44
CA GLY A 145 0.39 -12.97 7.85
C GLY A 145 1.91 -12.77 7.82
N ALA A 146 2.43 -11.95 6.90
CA ALA A 146 3.84 -11.60 6.89
C ALA A 146 4.24 -10.73 8.09
N LEU A 147 3.41 -9.73 8.44
CA LEU A 147 3.61 -8.91 9.64
C LEU A 147 3.53 -9.75 10.92
N GLU A 148 2.54 -10.64 11.01
CA GLU A 148 2.35 -11.52 12.17
C GLU A 148 3.51 -12.49 12.37
N ARG A 149 4.10 -13.05 11.30
CA ARG A 149 5.30 -13.91 11.42
C ARG A 149 6.46 -13.16 12.07
N ILE A 150 6.72 -11.94 11.64
CA ILE A 150 7.80 -11.11 12.20
C ILE A 150 7.45 -10.69 13.64
N ASN A 151 6.18 -10.37 13.93
CA ASN A 151 5.73 -10.05 15.29
C ASN A 151 5.86 -11.24 16.24
N ASN A 152 5.50 -12.45 15.79
CA ASN A 152 5.61 -13.69 16.56
C ASN A 152 7.07 -14.11 16.81
N ALA A 153 8.02 -13.59 16.03
CA ALA A 153 9.46 -13.72 16.31
C ALA A 153 9.95 -12.75 17.40
N GLY A 154 9.08 -11.89 17.93
CA GLY A 154 9.34 -10.96 19.03
C GLY A 154 9.52 -9.50 18.62
N LEU A 155 9.45 -9.18 17.33
CA LEU A 155 9.68 -7.81 16.83
C LEU A 155 8.41 -6.99 16.97
N LYS A 156 8.50 -5.91 17.73
CA LYS A 156 7.34 -5.02 17.99
C LYS A 156 7.36 -3.75 17.16
N ARG A 157 8.53 -3.34 16.68
CA ARG A 157 8.73 -2.13 15.86
C ARG A 157 8.46 -2.45 14.39
N LEU A 158 7.20 -2.61 14.02
CA LEU A 158 6.79 -3.00 12.68
C LEU A 158 6.08 -1.87 11.94
N GLY A 159 6.19 -1.86 10.62
CA GLY A 159 5.38 -1.02 9.75
C GLY A 159 5.08 -1.70 8.41
N ALA A 160 4.10 -1.17 7.71
CA ALA A 160 3.69 -1.62 6.38
C ALA A 160 4.17 -0.62 5.33
N ILE A 161 4.58 -1.10 4.15
CA ILE A 161 4.86 -0.25 2.99
C ILE A 161 3.90 -0.61 1.86
N HIS A 162 2.99 0.29 1.54
CA HIS A 162 2.15 0.18 0.37
C HIS A 162 2.87 0.65 -0.89
N ARG A 163 3.06 -0.25 -1.85
CA ARG A 163 3.78 -0.04 -3.12
C ARG A 163 2.96 -0.39 -4.36
N GLY A 164 1.64 -0.55 -4.19
CA GLY A 164 0.70 -0.99 -5.22
C GLY A 164 0.84 -2.48 -5.57
N PHE A 165 -0.04 -2.96 -6.43
CA PHE A 165 -0.14 -4.35 -6.84
C PHE A 165 0.10 -4.52 -8.34
N SER A 166 0.65 -5.66 -8.71
CA SER A 166 0.99 -5.95 -10.11
C SER A 166 -0.28 -6.01 -10.96
N SER A 167 -0.19 -5.51 -12.19
CA SER A 167 -1.27 -5.57 -13.17
C SER A 167 -0.72 -6.03 -14.51
N TYR A 168 -1.51 -6.80 -15.24
CA TYR A 168 -1.18 -7.24 -16.60
C TYR A 168 -1.41 -6.15 -17.65
N ASP A 169 -2.28 -5.18 -17.35
CA ASP A 169 -2.65 -4.12 -18.29
C ASP A 169 -1.67 -2.95 -18.22
N LYS A 170 -1.30 -2.39 -19.38
CA LYS A 170 -0.54 -1.14 -19.47
C LYS A 170 -1.42 0.03 -19.04
N LYS A 171 -1.39 0.36 -17.75
CA LYS A 171 -2.09 1.50 -17.16
C LYS A 171 -1.13 2.66 -16.90
N ILE A 172 -1.68 3.78 -16.42
CA ILE A 172 -0.92 4.97 -15.99
C ILE A 172 0.14 4.58 -14.95
N TYR A 173 -0.23 3.71 -14.01
CA TYR A 173 0.63 3.24 -12.93
C TYR A 173 1.39 1.97 -13.31
N ARG A 174 2.64 1.86 -12.87
CA ARG A 174 3.41 0.61 -12.93
C ARG A 174 2.79 -0.47 -12.04
N ASN A 175 2.31 -0.10 -10.85
CA ASN A 175 1.56 -0.98 -9.96
C ASN A 175 0.28 -0.28 -9.54
N LEU A 176 -0.87 -0.96 -9.69
CA LEU A 176 -2.17 -0.40 -9.33
C LEU A 176 -2.21 -0.10 -7.83
N PRO A 177 -2.53 1.13 -7.40
CA PRO A 177 -2.55 1.45 -5.98
C PRO A 177 -3.55 0.56 -5.19
N GLN A 178 -4.78 0.39 -5.69
CA GLN A 178 -5.82 -0.34 -4.94
C GLN A 178 -5.93 0.10 -3.46
N TRP A 179 -6.09 1.41 -3.25
CA TRP A 179 -6.07 2.06 -1.94
C TRP A 179 -7.01 1.44 -0.89
N HIS A 180 -8.08 0.76 -1.30
CA HIS A 180 -8.98 0.06 -0.38
C HIS A 180 -8.27 -1.02 0.46
N ILE A 181 -7.19 -1.63 -0.05
CA ILE A 181 -6.43 -2.66 0.69
C ILE A 181 -5.66 -2.09 1.90
N PRO A 182 -4.78 -1.07 1.73
CA PRO A 182 -4.12 -0.46 2.90
C PRO A 182 -5.09 0.28 3.84
N ILE A 183 -6.23 0.78 3.34
CA ILE A 183 -7.30 1.33 4.19
C ILE A 183 -7.91 0.24 5.06
N GLU A 184 -8.19 -0.93 4.50
CA GLU A 184 -8.68 -2.09 5.25
C GLU A 184 -7.62 -2.62 6.24
N LEU A 185 -6.34 -2.62 5.86
CA LEU A 185 -5.23 -2.95 6.76
C LEU A 185 -5.23 -2.03 7.99
N ARG A 186 -5.34 -0.71 7.77
CA ARG A 186 -5.46 0.30 8.84
C ARG A 186 -6.67 0.01 9.73
N ARG A 187 -7.83 -0.30 9.15
CA ARG A 187 -9.06 -0.60 9.92
C ARG A 187 -8.85 -1.80 10.86
N ARG A 188 -8.16 -2.85 10.40
CA ARG A 188 -7.92 -4.07 11.17
C ARG A 188 -6.78 -3.93 12.18
N ILE A 189 -5.77 -3.12 11.87
CA ILE A 189 -4.60 -2.90 12.73
C ILE A 189 -4.33 -1.39 12.83
N PRO A 190 -5.14 -0.64 13.63
CA PRO A 190 -5.12 0.83 13.65
C PRO A 190 -3.75 1.44 13.94
N ASN A 191 -3.00 0.82 14.85
CA ASN A 191 -1.72 1.33 15.36
C ASN A 191 -0.50 0.94 14.50
N LEU A 192 -0.67 0.24 13.37
CA LEU A 192 0.44 -0.14 12.49
C LEU A 192 0.86 1.03 11.60
N PRO A 193 2.07 1.59 11.70
CA PRO A 193 2.52 2.61 10.75
C PRO A 193 2.45 2.11 9.30
N ILE A 194 1.83 2.87 8.40
CA ILE A 194 1.73 2.55 6.97
C ILE A 194 2.40 3.66 6.16
N PHE A 195 3.40 3.27 5.38
CA PHE A 195 4.16 4.11 4.46
C PHE A 195 3.66 3.89 3.04
N CYS A 196 3.71 4.95 2.23
CA CYS A 196 3.48 4.83 0.79
C CYS A 196 4.80 4.86 0.02
N ASP A 197 4.94 3.98 -0.97
CA ASP A 197 6.03 3.94 -1.94
C ASP A 197 5.54 4.47 -3.30
N PRO A 198 5.50 5.81 -3.47
CA PRO A 198 4.98 6.43 -4.69
C PRO A 198 5.84 6.09 -5.92
N SER A 199 7.15 5.89 -5.74
CA SER A 199 8.09 5.56 -6.82
C SER A 199 7.76 4.24 -7.47
N HIS A 200 7.50 3.19 -6.69
CA HIS A 200 7.14 1.88 -7.23
C HIS A 200 5.69 1.81 -7.71
N ILE A 201 4.75 2.54 -7.10
CA ILE A 201 3.36 2.64 -7.58
C ILE A 201 3.34 3.28 -8.97
N GLY A 202 3.89 4.51 -9.07
CA GLY A 202 3.87 5.28 -10.31
C GLY A 202 4.77 4.69 -11.38
N GLY A 203 6.00 4.33 -11.03
CA GLY A 203 7.03 3.93 -11.98
C GLY A 203 7.49 5.06 -12.92
N LYS A 204 7.11 6.31 -12.62
CA LYS A 204 7.48 7.52 -13.36
C LYS A 204 7.62 8.72 -12.41
N ARG A 205 8.56 9.62 -12.67
CA ARG A 205 8.86 10.81 -11.85
C ARG A 205 7.65 11.72 -11.67
N GLU A 206 6.90 11.98 -12.74
CA GLU A 206 5.74 12.87 -12.72
C GLU A 206 4.59 12.36 -11.83
N LEU A 207 4.58 11.06 -11.53
CA LEU A 207 3.58 10.44 -10.66
C LEU A 207 3.98 10.46 -9.18
N VAL A 208 5.25 10.74 -8.85
CA VAL A 208 5.73 10.71 -7.46
C VAL A 208 5.00 11.74 -6.60
N ALA A 209 4.96 13.00 -7.05
CA ALA A 209 4.31 14.09 -6.32
C ALA A 209 2.80 13.87 -6.05
N PRO A 210 1.95 13.57 -7.06
CA PRO A 210 0.53 13.35 -6.81
C PRO A 210 0.28 12.11 -5.93
N LEU A 211 1.10 11.06 -6.03
CA LEU A 211 0.97 9.87 -5.18
C LEU A 211 1.40 10.14 -3.72
N CYS A 212 2.43 10.98 -3.50
CA CYS A 212 2.77 11.46 -2.16
C CYS A 212 1.57 12.20 -1.53
N GLN A 213 0.96 13.14 -2.27
CA GLN A 213 -0.19 13.88 -1.75
C GLN A 213 -1.38 12.97 -1.49
N GLN A 214 -1.67 12.02 -2.39
CA GLN A 214 -2.76 11.06 -2.19
C GLN A 214 -2.55 10.20 -0.94
N ALA A 215 -1.31 9.76 -0.67
CA ALA A 215 -0.99 9.05 0.58
C ALA A 215 -1.24 9.93 1.82
N MET A 216 -0.91 11.22 1.75
CA MET A 216 -1.18 12.15 2.85
C MET A 216 -2.67 12.33 3.09
N ASP A 217 -3.47 12.42 2.02
CA ASP A 217 -4.93 12.56 2.08
C ASP A 217 -5.61 11.30 2.64
N LEU A 218 -5.00 10.14 2.45
CA LEU A 218 -5.44 8.85 2.98
C LEU A 218 -4.86 8.51 4.37
N ASN A 219 -4.30 9.49 5.07
CA ASN A 219 -3.77 9.35 6.42
C ASN A 219 -2.60 8.34 6.58
N PHE A 220 -1.73 8.20 5.56
CA PHE A 220 -0.49 7.39 5.67
C PHE A 220 0.56 8.11 6.51
N ASP A 221 1.30 7.38 7.35
CA ASP A 221 2.25 7.92 8.34
C ASP A 221 3.55 8.43 7.72
N GLY A 222 3.93 7.87 6.56
CA GLY A 222 5.20 8.19 5.94
C GLY A 222 5.28 7.85 4.46
N LEU A 223 6.44 8.18 3.89
CA LEU A 223 6.77 7.99 2.49
C LEU A 223 8.12 7.27 2.38
N ILE A 224 8.22 6.32 1.46
CA ILE A 224 9.49 5.75 1.02
C ILE A 224 9.70 6.08 -0.46
N VAL A 225 10.61 7.01 -0.75
CA VAL A 225 10.75 7.61 -2.09
C VAL A 225 12.14 7.34 -2.63
N GLU A 226 12.20 6.92 -3.90
CA GLU A 226 13.47 6.75 -4.58
C GLU A 226 14.04 8.09 -5.03
N SER A 227 15.25 8.38 -4.56
CA SER A 227 15.96 9.59 -4.91
C SER A 227 17.41 9.31 -5.28
N HIS A 228 17.90 9.91 -6.36
CA HIS A 228 19.22 9.67 -6.93
C HIS A 228 19.84 11.01 -7.33
N CYS A 229 21.15 11.19 -7.11
CA CYS A 229 21.84 12.43 -7.48
C CYS A 229 21.75 12.75 -8.99
N ASN A 230 21.80 11.72 -9.85
CA ASN A 230 21.58 11.84 -11.29
C ASN A 230 20.65 10.74 -11.84
N PRO A 231 19.32 10.89 -11.75
CA PRO A 231 18.37 9.82 -12.03
C PRO A 231 18.42 9.21 -13.44
N ASP A 232 18.84 9.97 -14.45
CA ASP A 232 18.90 9.49 -15.85
C ASP A 232 20.03 8.50 -16.10
N CYS A 233 21.06 8.50 -15.25
CA CYS A 233 22.18 7.57 -15.32
C CYS A 233 22.05 6.37 -14.39
N ALA A 234 20.95 6.27 -13.62
CA ALA A 234 20.78 5.20 -12.64
C ALA A 234 20.71 3.82 -13.30
N TRP A 235 21.41 2.85 -12.73
CA TRP A 235 21.50 1.45 -13.21
C TRP A 235 20.20 0.66 -12.99
N SER A 236 19.28 1.22 -12.19
CA SER A 236 17.98 0.63 -11.91
C SER A 236 16.92 1.71 -11.76
N ASP A 237 15.72 1.45 -12.27
CA ASP A 237 14.52 2.24 -11.96
C ASP A 237 14.67 3.74 -12.27
N ALA A 238 15.53 4.10 -13.24
CA ALA A 238 15.85 5.48 -13.62
C ALA A 238 14.59 6.35 -13.79
N SER A 239 13.56 5.83 -14.46
CA SER A 239 12.32 6.54 -14.80
C SER A 239 11.52 7.08 -13.63
N GLN A 240 11.66 6.54 -12.41
CA GLN A 240 10.88 6.97 -11.24
C GLN A 240 11.68 7.68 -10.15
N GLN A 241 13.02 7.61 -10.18
CA GLN A 241 13.83 8.26 -9.15
C GLN A 241 13.83 9.77 -9.39
N VAL A 242 13.67 10.56 -8.33
CA VAL A 242 13.75 12.03 -8.37
C VAL A 242 15.08 12.52 -7.79
N THR A 243 15.54 13.72 -8.15
CA THR A 243 16.71 14.29 -7.46
C THR A 243 16.37 14.66 -6.02
N PRO A 244 17.36 14.78 -5.11
CA PRO A 244 17.13 15.28 -3.76
C PRO A 244 16.43 16.65 -3.72
N ASP A 245 16.77 17.56 -4.65
CA ASP A 245 16.09 18.85 -4.81
C ASP A 245 14.62 18.72 -5.15
N VAL A 246 14.30 17.86 -6.13
CA VAL A 246 12.91 17.63 -6.52
C VAL A 246 12.13 16.97 -5.39
N LEU A 247 12.73 16.03 -4.64
CA LEU A 247 12.08 15.44 -3.48
C LEU A 247 11.75 16.49 -2.42
N ASP A 248 12.70 17.34 -2.05
CA ASP A 248 12.48 18.41 -1.08
C ASP A 248 11.42 19.41 -1.54
N TYR A 249 11.41 19.77 -2.83
CA TYR A 249 10.32 20.56 -3.41
C TYR A 249 8.95 19.86 -3.26
N ILE A 250 8.86 18.56 -3.57
CA ILE A 250 7.62 17.78 -3.39
C ILE A 250 7.18 17.81 -1.93
N LEU A 251 8.09 17.54 -0.99
CA LEU A 251 7.78 17.49 0.44
C LEU A 251 7.28 18.84 0.97
N ASN A 252 7.86 19.95 0.52
CA ASN A 252 7.45 21.30 0.91
C ASN A 252 6.07 21.70 0.36
N LEU A 253 5.61 21.06 -0.72
CA LEU A 253 4.27 21.27 -1.29
C LEU A 253 3.19 20.38 -0.69
N LEU A 254 3.54 19.39 0.13
CA LEU A 254 2.54 18.49 0.71
C LEU A 254 1.60 19.22 1.65
N VAL A 255 0.31 19.07 1.42
CA VAL A 255 -0.74 19.54 2.32
C VAL A 255 -1.05 18.43 3.32
N ILE A 256 -0.62 18.59 4.57
CA ILE A 256 -0.86 17.64 5.65
C ILE A 256 -2.13 18.05 6.40
N ARG A 257 -3.20 17.30 6.16
CA ARG A 257 -4.48 17.48 6.86
C ARG A 257 -4.48 16.65 8.13
N THR A 258 -4.81 17.27 9.25
CA THR A 258 -4.99 16.59 10.54
C THR A 258 -6.46 16.24 10.74
N GLU A 259 -6.71 15.16 11.48
CA GLU A 259 -8.03 14.88 12.02
C GLU A 259 -8.39 15.99 13.01
N THR A 260 -9.06 17.03 12.52
CA THR A 260 -9.65 18.06 13.37
C THR A 260 -10.94 17.50 13.98
N GLN A 261 -11.25 17.94 15.21
CA GLN A 261 -12.52 17.63 15.87
C GLN A 261 -13.68 17.90 14.90
N SER A 262 -14.66 16.98 14.89
CA SER A 262 -15.88 17.14 14.12
C SER A 262 -16.47 18.52 14.39
N THR A 263 -16.54 19.36 13.37
CA THR A 263 -17.36 20.58 13.43
C THR A 263 -18.83 20.15 13.56
N GLU A 264 -19.66 20.98 14.20
CA GLU A 264 -21.11 20.74 14.23
C GLU A 264 -21.67 20.56 12.80
N SER A 265 -21.10 21.29 11.83
CA SER A 265 -21.45 21.16 10.41
C SER A 265 -21.12 19.78 9.82
N LEU A 266 -19.97 19.19 10.15
CA LEU A 266 -19.62 17.85 9.67
C LEU A 266 -20.50 16.78 10.32
N ALA A 267 -20.82 16.93 11.61
CA ALA A 267 -21.72 16.04 12.30
C ALA A 267 -23.14 16.05 11.67
N GLN A 268 -23.64 17.23 11.30
CA GLN A 268 -24.92 17.37 10.60
C GLN A 268 -24.90 16.73 9.21
N LEU A 269 -23.81 16.89 8.44
CA LEU A 269 -23.68 16.24 7.14
C LEU A 269 -23.59 14.71 7.26
N ARG A 270 -22.87 14.20 8.27
CA ARG A 270 -22.82 12.75 8.54
C ARG A 270 -24.19 12.20 8.91
N LYS A 271 -24.95 12.91 9.74
CA LYS A 271 -26.33 12.52 10.06
C LYS A 271 -27.23 12.47 8.82
N GLN A 272 -27.09 13.41 7.88
CA GLN A 272 -27.82 13.35 6.61
C GLN A 272 -27.43 12.11 5.78
N ILE A 273 -26.16 11.70 5.80
CA ILE A 273 -25.71 10.44 5.17
C ILE A 273 -26.37 9.26 5.88
N ASP A 274 -26.33 9.20 7.22
CA ASP A 274 -26.96 8.13 8.00
C ASP A 274 -28.46 8.00 7.67
N GLU A 275 -29.19 9.12 7.57
CA GLU A 275 -30.60 9.14 7.16
C GLU A 275 -30.82 8.63 5.73
N CYS A 276 -29.90 8.93 4.79
CA CYS A 276 -29.94 8.37 3.44
C CYS A 276 -29.68 6.86 3.45
N ASP A 277 -28.70 6.41 4.23
CA ASP A 277 -28.33 5.00 4.35
C ASP A 277 -29.47 4.17 4.95
N ASP A 278 -30.15 4.68 5.97
CA ASP A 278 -31.35 4.07 6.54
C ASP A 278 -32.46 3.92 5.48
N ASN A 279 -32.69 4.94 4.66
CA ASN A 279 -33.68 4.89 3.58
C ASN A 279 -33.29 3.86 2.50
N ILE A 280 -31.99 3.79 2.14
CA ILE A 280 -31.47 2.78 1.20
C ILE A 280 -31.73 1.37 1.74
N ILE A 281 -31.44 1.11 3.02
CA ILE A 281 -31.67 -0.19 3.66
C ILE A 281 -33.16 -0.55 3.63
N GLN A 282 -34.05 0.40 3.94
CA GLN A 282 -35.48 0.16 3.90
C GLN A 282 -36.00 -0.17 2.49
N GLU A 283 -35.53 0.53 1.47
CA GLU A 283 -35.90 0.26 0.08
C GLU A 283 -35.33 -1.07 -0.44
N LEU A 284 -34.10 -1.40 -0.07
CA LEU A 284 -33.52 -2.72 -0.37
C LEU A 284 -34.32 -3.84 0.31
N ALA A 285 -34.71 -3.67 1.58
CA ALA A 285 -35.54 -4.64 2.29
C ALA A 285 -36.92 -4.83 1.63
N LYS A 286 -37.57 -3.75 1.19
CA LYS A 286 -38.81 -3.79 0.38
C LYS A 286 -38.57 -4.57 -0.92
N ARG A 287 -37.50 -4.26 -1.65
CA ARG A 287 -37.14 -4.93 -2.89
C ARG A 287 -36.88 -6.42 -2.69
N MET A 288 -36.25 -6.82 -1.58
CA MET A 288 -36.01 -8.23 -1.26
C MET A 288 -37.29 -9.00 -0.92
N ARG A 289 -38.33 -8.35 -0.34
CA ARG A 289 -39.65 -8.97 -0.21
C ARG A 289 -40.25 -9.33 -1.56
N VAL A 290 -40.23 -8.39 -2.52
CA VAL A 290 -40.71 -8.62 -3.88
C VAL A 290 -39.89 -9.72 -4.58
N ALA A 291 -38.56 -9.74 -4.39
CA ALA A 291 -37.71 -10.81 -4.94
C ALA A 291 -38.13 -12.19 -4.43
N ARG A 292 -38.49 -12.31 -3.14
CA ARG A 292 -39.00 -13.56 -2.57
C ARG A 292 -40.35 -13.96 -3.14
N GLU A 293 -41.27 -13.02 -3.32
CA GLU A 293 -42.56 -13.28 -3.99
C GLU A 293 -42.37 -13.76 -5.43
N ILE A 294 -41.45 -13.14 -6.19
CA ILE A 294 -41.05 -13.61 -7.53
C ILE A 294 -40.51 -15.05 -7.46
N GLY A 295 -39.71 -15.39 -6.44
CA GLY A 295 -39.21 -16.74 -6.21
C GLY A 295 -40.34 -17.76 -6.03
N THR A 296 -41.32 -17.45 -5.18
CA THR A 296 -42.52 -18.28 -4.98
C THR A 296 -43.29 -18.45 -6.29
N TYR A 297 -43.55 -17.36 -7.01
CA TYR A 297 -44.25 -17.42 -8.29
C TYR A 297 -43.51 -18.30 -9.30
N LYS A 298 -42.19 -18.12 -9.44
CA LYS A 298 -41.37 -18.94 -10.34
C LYS A 298 -41.40 -20.42 -9.96
N LYS A 299 -41.35 -20.74 -8.67
CA LYS A 299 -41.48 -22.12 -8.16
C LYS A 299 -42.81 -22.75 -8.58
N GLU A 300 -43.91 -22.04 -8.35
CA GLU A 300 -45.27 -22.51 -8.67
C GLU A 300 -45.48 -22.72 -10.18
N HIS A 301 -44.76 -21.97 -11.01
CA HIS A 301 -44.91 -21.99 -12.47
C HIS A 301 -43.77 -22.69 -13.23
N GLY A 302 -42.82 -23.32 -12.52
CA GLY A 302 -41.68 -24.03 -13.14
C GLY A 302 -40.72 -23.12 -13.93
N ILE A 303 -40.59 -21.85 -13.54
CA ILE A 303 -39.75 -20.85 -14.23
C ILE A 303 -38.35 -20.79 -13.58
N THR A 304 -37.31 -20.59 -14.38
CA THR A 304 -35.93 -20.46 -13.89
C THR A 304 -35.69 -19.15 -13.12
N VAL A 305 -34.83 -19.19 -12.09
CA VAL A 305 -34.51 -18.01 -11.26
C VAL A 305 -33.76 -16.95 -12.06
N LEU A 306 -32.69 -17.36 -12.75
CA LEU A 306 -31.84 -16.44 -13.49
C LEU A 306 -32.31 -16.31 -14.94
N GLN A 307 -32.53 -15.07 -15.36
CA GLN A 307 -32.89 -14.71 -16.73
C GLN A 307 -31.90 -13.65 -17.23
N ALA A 308 -30.92 -14.08 -18.04
CA ALA A 308 -29.80 -13.24 -18.46
C ALA A 308 -30.24 -11.95 -19.18
N GLY A 309 -31.29 -12.00 -20.00
CA GLY A 309 -31.82 -10.81 -20.70
C GLY A 309 -32.33 -9.73 -19.74
N ARG A 310 -33.05 -10.13 -18.68
CA ARG A 310 -33.55 -9.21 -17.65
C ARG A 310 -32.41 -8.63 -16.82
N TYR A 311 -31.35 -9.42 -16.58
CA TYR A 311 -30.18 -8.98 -15.85
C TYR A 311 -29.43 -7.86 -16.59
N ASN A 312 -29.12 -8.07 -17.87
CA ASN A 312 -28.44 -7.07 -18.69
C ASN A 312 -29.26 -5.77 -18.83
N GLU A 313 -30.58 -5.88 -19.06
CA GLU A 313 -31.48 -4.73 -19.13
C GLU A 313 -31.45 -3.90 -17.83
N ILE A 314 -31.41 -4.55 -16.66
CA ILE A 314 -31.33 -3.85 -15.38
C ILE A 314 -30.00 -3.11 -15.28
N LEU A 315 -28.86 -3.74 -15.59
CA LEU A 315 -27.55 -3.11 -15.45
C LEU A 315 -27.40 -1.89 -16.39
N GLU A 316 -27.81 -2.01 -17.65
CA GLU A 316 -27.75 -0.88 -18.60
C GLU A 316 -28.66 0.27 -18.15
N LYS A 317 -29.92 -0.05 -17.80
CA LYS A 317 -30.89 0.96 -17.39
C LYS A 317 -30.49 1.67 -16.09
N ARG A 318 -29.96 0.93 -15.11
CA ARG A 318 -29.53 1.50 -13.83
C ARG A 318 -28.21 2.25 -13.93
N GLY A 319 -27.29 1.81 -14.78
CA GLY A 319 -26.10 2.59 -15.14
C GLY A 319 -26.46 3.95 -15.71
N ALA A 320 -27.32 3.99 -16.73
CA ALA A 320 -27.77 5.25 -17.35
C ALA A 320 -28.57 6.15 -16.40
N GLN A 321 -29.43 5.57 -15.56
CA GLN A 321 -30.15 6.34 -14.53
C GLN A 321 -29.17 6.91 -13.48
N GLY A 322 -28.11 6.16 -13.16
CA GLY A 322 -27.03 6.61 -12.29
C GLY A 322 -26.36 7.87 -12.78
N GLU A 323 -25.99 7.89 -14.07
CA GLU A 323 -25.37 9.05 -14.72
C GLU A 323 -26.26 10.30 -14.65
N GLN A 324 -27.57 10.15 -14.85
CA GLN A 324 -28.54 11.25 -14.75
C GLN A 324 -28.60 11.86 -13.34
N CYS A 325 -28.28 11.08 -12.31
CA CYS A 325 -28.21 11.52 -10.92
C CYS A 325 -26.79 11.98 -10.51
N GLY A 326 -25.85 12.08 -11.45
CA GLY A 326 -24.48 12.51 -11.18
C GLY A 326 -23.55 11.42 -10.62
N MET A 327 -23.90 10.14 -10.76
CA MET A 327 -23.07 9.00 -10.35
C MET A 327 -22.39 8.34 -11.55
N ASP A 328 -21.22 7.72 -11.32
CA ASP A 328 -20.52 6.95 -12.34
C ASP A 328 -21.32 5.69 -12.74
N SER A 329 -21.38 5.40 -14.04
CA SER A 329 -22.17 4.29 -14.60
C SER A 329 -21.66 2.92 -14.17
N GLU A 330 -20.34 2.73 -14.16
CA GLU A 330 -19.72 1.46 -13.77
C GLU A 330 -19.88 1.20 -12.27
N PHE A 331 -19.78 2.25 -11.44
CA PHE A 331 -20.12 2.19 -10.03
C PHE A 331 -21.56 1.72 -9.81
N MET A 332 -22.52 2.31 -10.52
CA MET A 332 -23.93 1.96 -10.38
C MET A 332 -24.25 0.55 -10.86
N LYS A 333 -23.61 0.09 -11.94
CA LYS A 333 -23.71 -1.30 -12.39
C LYS A 333 -23.24 -2.27 -11.29
N LYS A 334 -22.09 -2.02 -10.65
CA LYS A 334 -21.57 -2.86 -9.55
C LYS A 334 -22.52 -2.94 -8.36
N ILE A 335 -23.12 -1.81 -7.96
CA ILE A 335 -24.13 -1.80 -6.88
C ILE A 335 -25.31 -2.69 -7.25
N PHE A 336 -25.88 -2.51 -8.45
CA PHE A 336 -27.06 -3.24 -8.86
C PHE A 336 -26.80 -4.72 -9.20
N GLU A 337 -25.57 -5.06 -9.59
CA GLU A 337 -25.07 -6.43 -9.68
C GLU A 337 -25.11 -7.11 -8.31
N ALA A 338 -24.47 -6.53 -7.28
CA ALA A 338 -24.49 -7.09 -5.93
C ALA A 338 -25.91 -7.22 -5.35
N ILE A 339 -26.76 -6.21 -5.57
CA ILE A 339 -28.19 -6.27 -5.19
C ILE A 339 -28.91 -7.41 -5.92
N HIS A 340 -28.62 -7.62 -7.21
CA HIS A 340 -29.24 -8.69 -8.00
C HIS A 340 -28.80 -10.08 -7.53
N GLU A 341 -27.51 -10.27 -7.29
CA GLU A 341 -26.96 -11.53 -6.76
C GLU A 341 -27.64 -11.92 -5.44
N GLU A 342 -27.80 -10.97 -4.52
CA GLU A 342 -28.52 -11.20 -3.26
C GLU A 342 -30.00 -11.58 -3.50
N SER A 343 -30.63 -10.99 -4.51
CA SER A 343 -32.02 -11.33 -4.88
C SER A 343 -32.14 -12.75 -5.43
N VAL A 344 -31.16 -13.19 -6.21
CA VAL A 344 -31.09 -14.54 -6.77
C VAL A 344 -30.85 -15.54 -5.64
N ARG A 345 -29.93 -15.25 -4.71
CA ARG A 345 -29.66 -16.08 -3.52
C ARG A 345 -30.94 -16.34 -2.73
N GLN A 346 -31.70 -15.29 -2.40
CA GLN A 346 -32.95 -15.43 -1.64
C GLN A 346 -34.07 -16.15 -2.43
N GLN A 347 -34.15 -15.98 -3.75
CA GLN A 347 -35.08 -16.74 -4.59
C GLN A 347 -34.74 -18.23 -4.59
N MET A 348 -33.45 -18.57 -4.69
CA MET A 348 -32.98 -19.97 -4.65
C MET A 348 -33.30 -20.64 -3.31
N GLU A 349 -33.19 -19.92 -2.19
CA GLU A 349 -33.63 -20.42 -0.87
C GLU A 349 -35.12 -20.80 -0.82
N ILE A 350 -35.98 -20.15 -1.61
CA ILE A 350 -37.42 -20.46 -1.67
C ILE A 350 -37.70 -21.63 -2.61
N ILE A 351 -37.01 -21.69 -3.75
CA ILE A 351 -37.17 -22.79 -4.71
C ILE A 351 -36.69 -24.12 -4.13
N ASN A 352 -35.62 -24.09 -3.32
CA ASN A 352 -35.02 -25.28 -2.73
C ASN A 352 -35.69 -25.75 -1.43
N LYS A 353 -36.58 -24.94 -0.84
CA LYS A 353 -37.53 -25.40 0.18
C LYS A 353 -38.71 -26.09 -0.50
#